data_AF-A0AAD8AXM5-F1
#
_entry.id   AF-A0AAD8AXM5-F1
#
_cell.length_a   1.000
_cell.length_b   1.000
_cell.length_c   1.000
_cell.angle_alpha   90.00
_cell.angle_beta   90.00
_cell.angle_gamma   90.00
#
_symmetry.space_group_name_H-M   'P 1'
#
loop_
_entity.id
_entity.type
_entity.pdbx_description
1 polymer ?
#
loop_
_entity_poly.entity_id
_entity_poly.type
_entity_poly.pdbx_seq_one_letter_code
_entity_poly.pdbx_strand_id
1 'polypeptide(L)'
;MFFLIIIWIILQCEEWCRIQVSAEYCEKGAEYVNNNCTDCDIGFYKELPGNDICTKCPPGYTTLGTGSTSNSSCNIYCSIICIPNEPCIYTETSSCVCNQTGYYGQHCSKRCSPGCLNHLCHKVYGRCDCKEGYYGDKCLKTGILDKRNKWSSHCKRNGSEEKHFTSDHCSIGWFGKSCQYKDLGLLAIMDYRVLNDNNDRTCVKENSVRIHWNQEIQTITWIRLVFQSNEDADEIAIHYYDEMLKGTTLVCGPTDLRYHKYGNTSIDFNCEYSYFSGALLITWQSDSPLCSVRVSGERNMATAARKVRWKNIGKRWTPIETLNDGYYGSDGCLIMNSSIILEFDFWNDIFSFQIIMFTDFSREDGLGTFSVQLLDKVEDIAFNTSTRGKDVFVQKADFGAIYSFRSVNIRVLSGTLHLCEVEIYGDCEKPYYGPTCQDICYLSCLDQVCTYEGQCFSCMPGHSGIYCQDRNDSEYVSLTARAIAAADDFSHTEDYSLKNIYIAMLIQMVLLMCVLFIGNKYFSAQSNPQSDAALLSRGPSKP
;
A
#
# COMPACT_ATOMS: atom_id res chain seq x y z
N MET A 1 63.52 -10.61 63.81
CA MET A 1 62.57 -9.62 63.24
C MET A 1 62.21 -9.92 61.78
N PHE A 2 63.18 -10.21 60.89
CA PHE A 2 62.91 -10.63 59.50
C PHE A 2 62.10 -11.93 59.36
N PHE A 3 62.33 -12.91 60.23
CA PHE A 3 61.62 -14.20 60.18
C PHE A 3 60.12 -14.11 60.54
N LEU A 4 59.72 -13.13 61.36
CA LEU A 4 58.32 -12.95 61.76
C LEU A 4 57.50 -12.23 60.68
N ILE A 5 58.15 -11.41 59.84
CA ILE A 5 57.49 -10.74 58.70
C ILE A 5 57.19 -11.76 57.58
N ILE A 6 58.09 -12.72 57.35
CA ILE A 6 57.88 -13.77 56.35
C ILE A 6 56.73 -14.69 56.75
N ILE A 7 56.61 -15.05 58.04
CA ILE A 7 55.49 -15.87 58.53
C ILE A 7 54.15 -15.12 58.43
N TRP A 8 54.14 -13.80 58.65
CA TRP A 8 52.92 -12.98 58.50
C TRP A 8 52.46 -12.85 57.04
N ILE A 9 53.41 -12.74 56.10
CA ILE A 9 53.11 -12.72 54.65
C ILE A 9 52.62 -14.10 54.16
N ILE A 10 53.17 -15.20 54.68
CA ILE A 10 52.72 -16.56 54.34
C ILE A 10 51.32 -16.83 54.89
N LEU A 11 51.00 -16.36 56.11
CA LEU A 11 49.66 -16.54 56.70
C LEU A 11 48.58 -15.67 56.03
N GLN A 12 48.90 -14.50 55.46
CA GLN A 12 47.94 -13.76 54.63
C GLN A 12 47.73 -14.37 53.23
N CYS A 13 48.65 -15.22 52.77
CA CYS A 13 48.54 -15.87 51.46
C CYS A 13 47.61 -17.11 51.49
N GLU A 14 47.39 -17.72 52.67
CA GLU A 14 46.49 -18.88 52.81
C GLU A 14 44.99 -18.53 52.85
N GLU A 15 44.61 -17.29 53.17
CA GLU A 15 43.19 -16.86 53.15
C GLU A 15 42.70 -16.38 51.78
N TRP A 16 43.59 -16.16 50.79
CA TRP A 16 43.20 -15.77 49.42
C TRP A 16 43.13 -16.94 48.42
N CYS A 17 43.55 -18.15 48.81
CA CYS A 17 43.46 -19.36 47.96
C CYS A 17 42.27 -20.28 48.29
N ARG A 18 41.27 -19.79 49.04
CA ARG A 18 39.97 -20.46 49.23
C ARG A 18 38.83 -19.64 48.65
N ILE A 19 38.89 -19.41 47.34
CA ILE A 19 37.68 -19.25 46.54
C ILE A 19 37.79 -20.29 45.42
N GLN A 20 37.32 -21.52 45.71
CA GLN A 20 36.88 -22.40 44.63
C GLN A 20 35.65 -21.76 44.01
N VAL A 21 35.85 -20.94 42.98
CA VAL A 21 34.83 -20.81 41.95
C VAL A 21 34.92 -22.13 41.18
N SER A 22 34.08 -23.10 41.53
CA SER A 22 33.70 -24.12 40.58
C SER A 22 33.02 -23.37 39.45
N ALA A 23 33.77 -23.01 38.41
CA ALA A 23 33.15 -22.61 37.16
C ALA A 23 32.33 -23.83 36.73
N GLU A 24 31.02 -23.71 36.88
CA GLU A 24 30.07 -24.72 36.46
C GLU A 24 30.17 -24.75 34.94
N TYR A 25 30.96 -25.70 34.43
CA TYR A 25 31.17 -25.91 33.02
C TYR A 25 30.17 -26.94 32.53
N CYS A 26 29.45 -26.63 31.47
CA CYS A 26 28.59 -27.62 30.84
C CYS A 26 29.42 -28.69 30.14
N GLU A 27 29.04 -29.95 30.37
CA GLU A 27 29.64 -31.08 29.68
C GLU A 27 29.43 -31.00 28.17
N LYS A 28 30.18 -31.80 27.42
CA LYS A 28 29.96 -31.96 25.98
C LYS A 28 28.48 -32.29 25.70
N GLY A 29 27.94 -31.75 24.62
CA GLY A 29 26.53 -31.89 24.30
C GLY A 29 25.57 -31.02 25.12
N ALA A 30 26.03 -30.12 26.00
CA ALA A 30 25.17 -29.17 26.71
C ALA A 30 25.73 -27.73 26.67
N GLU A 31 24.86 -26.73 26.51
CA GLU A 31 25.19 -25.30 26.54
C GLU A 31 24.70 -24.62 27.81
N TYR A 32 25.32 -23.49 28.16
CA TYR A 32 25.00 -22.74 29.36
C TYR A 32 23.95 -21.66 29.04
N VAL A 33 22.70 -21.89 29.44
CA VAL A 33 21.56 -21.00 29.18
C VAL A 33 20.78 -20.79 30.47
N ASN A 34 20.45 -19.53 30.81
CA ASN A 34 19.69 -19.15 32.01
C ASN A 34 20.26 -19.70 33.33
N ASN A 35 21.58 -19.66 33.51
CA ASN A 35 22.29 -20.21 34.68
C ASN A 35 22.12 -21.73 34.88
N ASN A 36 21.88 -22.48 33.81
CA ASN A 36 21.83 -23.94 33.85
C ASN A 36 22.45 -24.53 32.59
N CYS A 37 22.92 -25.77 32.69
CA CYS A 37 23.34 -26.54 31.53
C CYS A 37 22.14 -27.21 30.88
N THR A 38 21.83 -26.82 29.65
CA THR A 38 20.77 -27.39 28.83
C THR A 38 21.39 -28.19 27.70
N ASP A 39 20.91 -29.42 27.48
CA ASP A 39 21.37 -30.25 26.36
C ASP A 39 21.23 -29.49 25.03
N CYS A 40 22.20 -29.67 24.13
CA CYS A 40 22.13 -29.12 22.79
C CYS A 40 20.87 -29.63 22.09
N ASP A 41 20.06 -28.71 21.57
CA ASP A 41 18.87 -29.05 20.82
C ASP A 41 19.19 -29.86 19.54
N ILE A 42 18.15 -30.51 18.99
CA ILE A 42 18.24 -31.22 17.71
C ILE A 42 18.76 -30.26 16.63
N GLY A 43 19.75 -30.71 15.85
CA GLY A 43 20.41 -29.89 14.83
C GLY A 43 21.64 -29.12 15.33
N PHE A 44 22.00 -29.28 16.60
CA PHE A 44 23.22 -28.74 17.18
C PHE A 44 24.04 -29.82 17.89
N TYR A 45 25.35 -29.57 18.02
CA TYR A 45 26.27 -30.44 18.73
C TYR A 45 27.32 -29.63 19.50
N LYS A 46 27.96 -30.27 20.48
CA LYS A 46 29.09 -29.67 21.20
C LYS A 46 30.14 -30.71 21.59
N GLU A 47 31.34 -30.54 21.06
CA GLU A 47 32.44 -31.50 21.20
C GLU A 47 33.26 -31.32 22.47
N LEU A 48 33.35 -30.09 22.97
CA LEU A 48 34.18 -29.73 24.11
C LEU A 48 33.31 -29.27 25.28
N PRO A 49 33.67 -29.65 26.53
CA PRO A 49 33.04 -29.09 27.71
C PRO A 49 33.38 -27.59 27.84
N GLY A 50 32.47 -26.82 28.45
CA GLY A 50 32.61 -25.36 28.62
C GLY A 50 31.25 -24.67 28.65
N ASN A 51 31.23 -23.34 28.68
CA ASN A 51 29.98 -22.55 28.70
C ASN A 51 29.63 -21.94 27.34
N ASP A 52 30.32 -22.38 26.29
CA ASP A 52 30.01 -21.99 24.92
C ASP A 52 28.63 -22.56 24.50
N ILE A 53 27.99 -21.83 23.59
CA ILE A 53 26.76 -22.27 22.93
C ILE A 53 27.01 -23.46 22.00
N CYS A 54 25.98 -24.25 21.76
CA CYS A 54 26.06 -25.41 20.87
C CYS A 54 26.29 -24.99 19.41
N THR A 55 27.08 -25.78 18.69
CA THR A 55 27.44 -25.52 17.29
C THR A 55 26.40 -26.13 16.35
N LYS A 56 25.95 -25.38 15.34
CA LYS A 56 24.95 -25.82 14.38
C LYS A 56 25.51 -26.90 13.44
N CYS A 57 24.71 -27.90 13.11
CA CYS A 57 25.04 -28.89 12.09
C CYS A 57 25.28 -28.26 10.70
N PRO A 58 26.08 -28.91 9.83
CA PRO A 58 26.25 -28.51 8.44
C PRO A 58 24.90 -28.44 7.68
N PRO A 59 24.78 -27.59 6.63
CA PRO A 59 23.56 -27.46 5.84
C PRO A 59 23.05 -28.81 5.32
N GLY A 60 21.76 -29.10 5.53
CA GLY A 60 21.11 -30.33 5.08
C GLY A 60 21.27 -31.54 6.01
N TYR A 61 21.88 -31.37 7.18
CA TYR A 61 22.08 -32.43 8.17
C TYR A 61 21.58 -32.01 9.56
N THR A 62 21.08 -32.99 10.31
CA THR A 62 20.64 -32.82 11.70
C THR A 62 21.06 -33.99 12.57
N THR A 63 20.89 -33.86 13.88
CA THR A 63 21.16 -34.90 14.88
C THR A 63 19.90 -35.74 15.13
N LEU A 64 20.08 -36.97 15.64
CA LEU A 64 18.95 -37.86 15.96
C LEU A 64 18.14 -37.38 17.18
N GLY A 65 18.78 -36.66 18.09
CA GLY A 65 18.20 -36.21 19.34
C GLY A 65 19.01 -35.08 19.95
N THR A 66 18.56 -34.63 21.12
CA THR A 66 19.27 -33.62 21.92
C THR A 66 20.56 -34.20 22.50
N GLY A 67 21.43 -33.33 23.02
CA GLY A 67 22.64 -33.75 23.75
C GLY A 67 23.80 -34.21 22.86
N SER A 68 23.78 -33.87 21.57
CA SER A 68 24.76 -34.39 20.62
C SER A 68 26.17 -33.88 20.88
N THR A 69 27.14 -34.80 20.97
CA THR A 69 28.51 -34.47 21.43
C THR A 69 29.53 -34.39 20.30
N SER A 70 29.12 -34.46 19.02
CA SER A 70 30.06 -34.48 17.89
C SER A 70 29.42 -34.05 16.57
N ASN A 71 30.21 -33.48 15.66
CA ASN A 71 29.76 -33.18 14.31
C ASN A 71 29.34 -34.45 13.54
N SER A 72 29.93 -35.61 13.86
CA SER A 72 29.52 -36.89 13.25
C SER A 72 28.10 -37.32 13.62
N SER A 73 27.51 -36.73 14.66
CA SER A 73 26.09 -36.93 15.00
C SER A 73 25.16 -36.20 14.03
N CYS A 74 25.67 -35.24 13.23
CA CYS A 74 24.96 -34.60 12.14
C CYS A 74 24.94 -35.49 10.89
N ASN A 75 24.41 -36.71 11.00
CA ASN A 75 24.43 -37.72 9.94
C ASN A 75 23.04 -38.01 9.36
N ILE A 76 21.99 -37.38 9.91
CA ILE A 76 20.64 -37.49 9.36
C ILE A 76 20.51 -36.46 8.26
N TYR A 77 20.47 -36.94 7.02
CA TYR A 77 20.19 -36.08 5.87
C TYR A 77 18.76 -35.55 5.99
N CYS A 78 18.65 -34.26 6.26
CA CYS A 78 17.39 -33.55 6.36
C CYS A 78 17.33 -32.54 5.22
N SER A 79 16.73 -32.93 4.09
CA SER A 79 16.43 -32.00 2.98
C SER A 79 15.32 -31.00 3.30
N ILE A 80 14.93 -30.84 4.56
CA ILE A 80 13.64 -30.30 4.91
C ILE A 80 13.84 -29.15 5.91
N ILE A 81 14.00 -27.95 5.36
CA ILE A 81 13.80 -26.70 6.11
C ILE A 81 12.31 -26.62 6.43
N CYS A 82 11.92 -26.84 7.68
CA CYS A 82 10.60 -26.47 8.16
C CYS A 82 10.76 -25.18 8.97
N ILE A 83 10.24 -24.08 8.45
CA ILE A 83 10.35 -22.68 8.94
C ILE A 83 11.61 -21.95 8.41
N PRO A 84 11.48 -20.70 7.92
CA PRO A 84 12.63 -19.84 7.66
C PRO A 84 13.46 -19.62 8.94
N ASN A 85 14.75 -19.95 8.88
CA ASN A 85 15.77 -19.65 9.91
C ASN A 85 15.82 -20.54 11.18
N GLU A 86 15.07 -21.63 11.27
CA GLU A 86 15.21 -22.61 12.38
C GLU A 86 16.00 -23.88 11.99
N PRO A 87 16.61 -24.59 12.96
CA PRO A 87 17.24 -25.89 12.73
C PRO A 87 16.17 -26.96 12.46
N CYS A 88 16.43 -27.83 11.50
CA CYS A 88 15.49 -28.87 11.09
C CYS A 88 15.30 -29.96 12.18
N ILE A 89 14.03 -30.28 12.47
CA ILE A 89 13.63 -31.34 13.40
C ILE A 89 13.23 -32.59 12.58
N TYR A 90 13.88 -33.73 12.83
CA TYR A 90 13.51 -35.01 12.19
C TYR A 90 12.27 -35.61 12.86
N THR A 91 11.15 -35.73 12.13
CA THR A 91 9.85 -36.19 12.67
C THR A 91 9.50 -37.64 12.33
N GLU A 92 10.47 -38.47 11.92
CA GLU A 92 10.29 -39.85 11.43
C GLU A 92 9.37 -40.00 10.19
N THR A 93 8.87 -38.90 9.64
CA THR A 93 8.06 -38.82 8.42
C THR A 93 8.78 -37.96 7.40
N SER A 94 8.74 -38.33 6.12
CA SER A 94 9.44 -37.63 5.02
C SER A 94 8.77 -36.33 4.55
N SER A 95 7.84 -35.76 5.33
CA SER A 95 7.10 -34.54 4.96
C SER A 95 7.15 -33.49 6.06
N CYS A 96 7.51 -32.24 5.71
CA CYS A 96 7.32 -31.09 6.61
C CYS A 96 5.85 -31.02 7.06
N VAL A 97 5.64 -30.84 8.36
CA VAL A 97 4.38 -30.36 8.90
C VAL A 97 4.56 -28.87 9.17
N CYS A 98 3.90 -28.00 8.38
CA CYS A 98 3.97 -26.56 8.63
C CYS A 98 3.23 -26.23 9.92
N ASN A 99 3.97 -26.17 11.03
CA ASN A 99 3.39 -25.94 12.35
C ASN A 99 2.93 -24.49 12.52
N GLN A 100 3.53 -23.55 11.78
CA GLN A 100 3.09 -22.16 11.70
C GLN A 100 1.80 -22.02 10.86
N THR A 101 0.84 -21.27 11.40
CA THR A 101 -0.34 -20.80 10.65
C THR A 101 0.11 -19.84 9.54
N GLY A 102 -0.53 -19.89 8.37
CA GLY A 102 -0.21 -18.98 7.28
C GLY A 102 0.81 -19.49 6.26
N TYR A 103 1.33 -20.72 6.37
CA TYR A 103 2.31 -21.27 5.41
C TYR A 103 1.97 -22.70 4.95
N TYR A 104 2.42 -23.02 3.73
CA TYR A 104 2.24 -24.30 3.03
C TYR A 104 3.42 -24.63 2.09
N GLY A 105 3.39 -25.81 1.50
CA GLY A 105 4.40 -26.33 0.57
C GLY A 105 5.36 -27.31 1.24
N GLN A 106 6.20 -27.97 0.44
CA GLN A 106 7.14 -29.00 0.90
C GLN A 106 8.16 -28.48 1.94
N HIS A 107 8.43 -27.18 1.94
CA HIS A 107 9.37 -26.49 2.85
C HIS A 107 8.69 -25.39 3.68
N CYS A 108 7.35 -25.32 3.71
CA CYS A 108 6.60 -24.30 4.46
C CYS A 108 7.02 -22.86 4.16
N SER A 109 7.51 -22.64 2.95
CA SER A 109 8.08 -21.42 2.41
C SER A 109 7.04 -20.57 1.67
N LYS A 110 5.88 -21.15 1.32
CA LYS A 110 4.80 -20.47 0.61
C LYS A 110 3.76 -19.98 1.59
N ARG A 111 3.33 -18.72 1.47
CA ARG A 111 2.33 -18.14 2.35
C ARG A 111 0.91 -18.45 1.86
N CYS A 112 0.02 -18.83 2.77
CA CYS A 112 -1.42 -18.90 2.48
C CYS A 112 -1.90 -17.56 1.93
N SER A 113 -2.82 -17.59 0.96
CA SER A 113 -3.43 -16.38 0.41
C SER A 113 -3.98 -15.48 1.54
N PRO A 114 -3.89 -14.14 1.42
CA PRO A 114 -4.56 -13.22 2.33
C PRO A 114 -6.09 -13.46 2.39
N GLY A 115 -6.66 -14.04 1.33
CA GLY A 115 -8.06 -14.43 1.25
C GLY A 115 -8.44 -15.70 2.03
N CYS A 116 -7.48 -16.46 2.57
CA CYS A 116 -7.78 -17.65 3.39
C CYS A 116 -8.30 -17.26 4.78
N LEU A 117 -9.36 -17.93 5.25
CA LEU A 117 -9.90 -17.77 6.61
C LEU A 117 -8.82 -18.06 7.67
N ASN A 118 -8.65 -17.14 8.64
CA ASN A 118 -7.68 -17.25 9.74
C ASN A 118 -6.24 -17.58 9.29
N HIS A 119 -5.87 -17.24 8.05
CA HIS A 119 -4.60 -17.63 7.43
C HIS A 119 -4.36 -19.16 7.42
N LEU A 120 -5.44 -19.96 7.45
CA LEU A 120 -5.37 -21.41 7.39
C LEU A 120 -5.48 -21.87 5.94
N CYS A 121 -4.50 -22.66 5.50
CA CYS A 121 -4.57 -23.33 4.21
C CYS A 121 -3.97 -24.73 4.30
N HIS A 122 -4.34 -25.56 3.33
CA HIS A 122 -3.89 -26.94 3.20
C HIS A 122 -2.36 -26.96 3.10
N LYS A 123 -1.72 -27.71 4.00
CA LYS A 123 -0.27 -27.67 4.22
C LYS A 123 0.57 -28.06 3.00
N VAL A 124 0.03 -28.90 2.11
CA VAL A 124 0.68 -29.27 0.83
C VAL A 124 0.32 -28.33 -0.32
N TYR A 125 -0.97 -28.18 -0.63
CA TYR A 125 -1.45 -27.52 -1.85
C TYR A 125 -1.80 -26.03 -1.70
N GLY A 126 -1.91 -25.52 -0.48
CA GLY A 126 -2.30 -24.13 -0.20
C GLY A 126 -3.79 -23.82 -0.41
N ARG A 127 -4.61 -24.84 -0.67
CA ARG A 127 -6.08 -24.71 -0.79
C ARG A 127 -6.68 -24.26 0.54
N CYS A 128 -7.66 -23.37 0.54
CA CYS A 128 -8.28 -22.90 1.78
C CYS A 128 -9.75 -22.53 1.60
N ASP A 129 -10.46 -22.45 2.72
CA ASP A 129 -11.77 -21.81 2.75
C ASP A 129 -11.59 -20.30 2.67
N CYS A 130 -12.32 -19.67 1.76
CA CYS A 130 -12.17 -18.25 1.49
C CYS A 130 -12.94 -17.41 2.50
N LYS A 131 -12.30 -16.32 2.94
CA LYS A 131 -12.98 -15.18 3.52
C LYS A 131 -14.07 -14.71 2.55
N GLU A 132 -15.15 -14.18 3.09
CA GLU A 132 -16.21 -13.60 2.25
C GLU A 132 -15.63 -12.52 1.33
N GLY A 133 -16.06 -12.51 0.07
CA GLY A 133 -15.51 -11.63 -0.97
C GLY A 133 -14.27 -12.18 -1.71
N TYR A 134 -13.68 -13.29 -1.24
CA TYR A 134 -12.60 -14.01 -1.93
C TYR A 134 -13.09 -15.31 -2.55
N TYR A 135 -12.49 -15.72 -3.66
CA TYR A 135 -12.93 -16.88 -4.45
C TYR A 135 -11.78 -17.69 -5.06
N GLY A 136 -12.12 -18.91 -5.48
CA GLY A 136 -11.20 -19.88 -6.09
C GLY A 136 -10.53 -20.80 -5.04
N ASP A 137 -9.88 -21.87 -5.49
CA ASP A 137 -9.36 -22.90 -4.58
C ASP A 137 -8.31 -22.39 -3.58
N LYS A 138 -7.55 -21.35 -3.96
CA LYS A 138 -6.56 -20.70 -3.08
C LYS A 138 -7.00 -19.31 -2.62
N CYS A 139 -8.25 -18.90 -2.88
CA CYS A 139 -8.75 -17.58 -2.50
C CYS A 139 -7.89 -16.43 -3.02
N LEU A 140 -7.41 -16.54 -4.27
CA LEU A 140 -6.54 -15.55 -4.93
C LEU A 140 -7.34 -14.60 -5.84
N LYS A 141 -8.68 -14.70 -5.86
CA LYS A 141 -9.55 -13.76 -6.58
C LYS A 141 -10.33 -12.97 -5.55
N THR A 142 -10.40 -11.66 -5.72
CA THR A 142 -11.23 -10.77 -4.91
C THR A 142 -12.19 -9.96 -5.78
N GLY A 143 -13.35 -9.62 -5.25
CA GLY A 143 -14.41 -8.95 -5.99
C GLY A 143 -15.03 -9.83 -7.08
N ILE A 144 -15.89 -9.22 -7.89
CA ILE A 144 -16.45 -9.82 -9.11
C ILE A 144 -15.81 -9.06 -10.29
N LEU A 145 -15.68 -9.66 -11.47
CA LEU A 145 -15.39 -8.90 -12.69
C LEU A 145 -16.69 -8.58 -13.41
N ASP A 146 -16.90 -7.33 -13.82
CA ASP A 146 -18.04 -7.00 -14.67
C ASP A 146 -17.88 -7.70 -16.03
N LYS A 147 -18.93 -7.70 -16.86
CA LYS A 147 -18.90 -8.32 -18.20
C LYS A 147 -17.84 -7.73 -19.16
N ARG A 148 -17.16 -6.65 -18.77
CA ARG A 148 -16.12 -5.94 -19.52
C ARG A 148 -14.74 -6.06 -18.84
N ASN A 149 -14.56 -6.98 -17.90
CA ASN A 149 -13.33 -7.15 -17.10
C ASN A 149 -12.91 -5.86 -16.36
N LYS A 150 -13.87 -4.98 -16.05
CA LYS A 150 -13.67 -3.86 -15.14
C LYS A 150 -14.11 -4.28 -13.74
N TRP A 151 -13.51 -3.68 -12.72
CA TRP A 151 -13.87 -3.90 -11.33
C TRP A 151 -15.37 -4.01 -11.16
N SER A 152 -15.84 -5.12 -10.58
CA SER A 152 -17.18 -5.15 -10.00
C SER A 152 -17.07 -5.45 -8.53
N SER A 153 -17.47 -4.45 -7.77
CA SER A 153 -18.01 -4.48 -6.43
C SER A 153 -17.80 -5.73 -5.58
N HIS A 154 -17.45 -5.48 -4.32
CA HIS A 154 -17.53 -6.47 -3.25
C HIS A 154 -18.99 -6.74 -2.82
N CYS A 155 -19.96 -6.54 -3.71
CA CYS A 155 -21.37 -6.86 -3.49
C CYS A 155 -21.57 -8.39 -3.40
N LYS A 156 -22.47 -8.83 -2.53
CA LYS A 156 -22.95 -10.23 -2.54
C LYS A 156 -23.71 -10.46 -3.86
N ARG A 157 -23.54 -11.65 -4.47
CA ARG A 157 -24.14 -12.04 -5.77
C ARG A 157 -25.66 -11.76 -5.79
N ASN A 158 -26.09 -10.58 -6.27
CA ASN A 158 -27.42 -10.24 -6.82
C ASN A 158 -27.71 -8.73 -6.98
N GLY A 159 -26.99 -7.81 -6.35
CA GLY A 159 -27.44 -6.39 -6.34
C GLY A 159 -26.85 -5.55 -7.44
N SER A 160 -27.00 -6.02 -8.68
CA SER A 160 -26.88 -5.15 -9.85
C SER A 160 -28.19 -4.42 -10.17
N GLU A 161 -29.32 -4.67 -9.47
CA GLU A 161 -30.63 -4.16 -9.93
C GLU A 161 -31.58 -3.54 -8.89
N GLU A 162 -31.30 -3.52 -7.57
CA GLU A 162 -32.24 -2.93 -6.59
C GLU A 162 -31.73 -1.64 -5.92
N LYS A 163 -32.56 -0.59 -5.99
CA LYS A 163 -32.29 0.80 -5.53
C LYS A 163 -32.51 1.03 -4.02
N HIS A 164 -32.59 -0.03 -3.20
CA HIS A 164 -32.84 0.10 -1.76
C HIS A 164 -31.65 -0.42 -0.94
N PHE A 165 -30.99 0.50 -0.26
CA PHE A 165 -29.69 0.32 0.39
C PHE A 165 -29.85 -0.31 1.78
N THR A 166 -29.37 -1.54 1.93
CA THR A 166 -29.14 -2.18 3.23
C THR A 166 -27.70 -2.69 3.27
N SER A 167 -27.02 -2.61 4.42
CA SER A 167 -25.64 -3.14 4.62
C SER A 167 -25.47 -4.61 4.27
N ASP A 168 -26.56 -5.38 4.26
CA ASP A 168 -26.59 -6.80 3.93
C ASP A 168 -26.02 -7.09 2.52
N HIS A 169 -25.85 -6.04 1.69
CA HIS A 169 -25.43 -6.15 0.30
C HIS A 169 -23.92 -6.24 0.07
N CYS A 170 -23.08 -5.81 1.01
CA CYS A 170 -21.63 -5.88 0.88
C CYS A 170 -21.05 -7.11 1.57
N SER A 171 -20.06 -7.73 0.92
CA SER A 171 -19.22 -8.76 1.54
C SER A 171 -18.60 -8.21 2.82
N ILE A 172 -18.45 -9.05 3.85
CA ILE A 172 -17.81 -8.65 5.11
C ILE A 172 -16.49 -7.92 4.85
N GLY A 173 -16.32 -6.76 5.48
CA GLY A 173 -15.12 -5.92 5.36
C GLY A 173 -15.19 -4.86 4.26
N TRP A 174 -16.35 -4.71 3.60
CA TRP A 174 -16.59 -3.69 2.59
C TRP A 174 -17.90 -2.96 2.85
N PHE A 175 -17.96 -1.68 2.47
CA PHE A 175 -19.16 -0.86 2.59
C PHE A 175 -19.21 0.26 1.53
N GLY A 176 -20.29 1.03 1.56
CA GLY A 176 -20.61 2.04 0.56
C GLY A 176 -21.54 1.52 -0.53
N LYS A 177 -22.08 2.43 -1.35
CA LYS A 177 -23.10 2.12 -2.37
C LYS A 177 -22.70 1.00 -3.34
N SER A 178 -21.42 0.94 -3.70
CA SER A 178 -20.87 -0.06 -4.61
C SER A 178 -19.96 -1.06 -3.89
N CYS A 179 -19.98 -1.10 -2.55
CA CYS A 179 -19.04 -1.88 -1.74
C CYS A 179 -17.59 -1.59 -2.12
N GLN A 180 -17.28 -0.31 -2.35
CA GLN A 180 -16.01 0.18 -2.87
C GLN A 180 -15.01 0.51 -1.76
N TYR A 181 -15.50 0.80 -0.56
CA TYR A 181 -14.68 1.18 0.58
C TYR A 181 -14.39 -0.02 1.45
N LYS A 182 -13.13 -0.17 1.83
CA LYS A 182 -12.72 -1.14 2.83
C LYS A 182 -13.18 -0.66 4.20
N ASP A 183 -13.80 -1.54 4.98
CA ASP A 183 -14.27 -1.24 6.34
C ASP A 183 -13.18 -1.57 7.37
N LEU A 184 -12.52 -0.55 7.89
CA LEU A 184 -11.52 -0.70 8.97
C LEU A 184 -12.18 -1.06 10.31
N GLY A 185 -13.48 -0.79 10.47
CA GLY A 185 -14.22 -1.10 11.69
C GLY A 185 -14.28 -2.59 11.99
N LEU A 186 -14.28 -3.45 10.95
CA LEU A 186 -14.29 -4.90 11.10
C LEU A 186 -13.06 -5.45 11.85
N LEU A 187 -11.89 -4.83 11.63
CA LEU A 187 -10.64 -5.25 12.27
C LEU A 187 -10.41 -4.54 13.61
N ALA A 188 -11.24 -3.56 13.95
CA ALA A 188 -11.13 -2.80 15.18
C ALA A 188 -11.72 -3.56 16.37
N ILE A 189 -11.17 -3.29 17.55
CA ILE A 189 -11.82 -3.58 18.82
C ILE A 189 -12.74 -2.40 19.13
N MET A 190 -14.03 -2.70 19.26
CA MET A 190 -15.05 -1.75 19.69
C MET A 190 -15.63 -2.15 21.05
N ASP A 191 -16.16 -1.17 21.78
CA ASP A 191 -16.86 -1.42 23.06
C ASP A 191 -17.99 -2.46 22.90
N TYR A 192 -18.67 -2.44 21.75
CA TYR A 192 -19.78 -3.31 21.43
C TYR A 192 -19.53 -4.03 20.09
N ARG A 193 -19.28 -5.35 20.13
CA ARG A 193 -19.04 -6.17 18.92
C ARG A 193 -20.20 -6.20 17.93
N VAL A 194 -21.41 -5.87 18.37
CA VAL A 194 -22.58 -5.78 17.49
C VAL A 194 -22.48 -4.61 16.52
N LEU A 195 -21.71 -3.56 16.85
CA LEU A 195 -21.55 -2.39 15.98
C LEU A 195 -20.65 -2.63 14.76
N ASN A 196 -19.91 -3.75 14.72
CA ASN A 196 -19.05 -4.14 13.61
C ASN A 196 -19.28 -5.58 13.15
N ASP A 197 -20.47 -6.14 13.39
CA ASP A 197 -20.86 -7.50 12.99
C ASP A 197 -21.33 -7.62 11.52
N ASN A 198 -21.28 -6.51 10.78
CA ASN A 198 -21.78 -6.36 9.41
C ASN A 198 -23.30 -6.51 9.25
N ASN A 199 -24.10 -6.23 10.30
CA ASN A 199 -25.56 -6.32 10.29
C ASN A 199 -26.22 -5.09 10.93
N ASP A 200 -26.73 -4.16 10.10
CA ASP A 200 -27.38 -2.92 10.58
C ASP A 200 -28.71 -3.13 11.32
N ARG A 201 -29.15 -4.37 11.57
CA ARG A 201 -30.36 -4.66 12.36
C ARG A 201 -30.08 -4.90 13.83
N THR A 202 -28.81 -5.13 14.20
CA THR A 202 -28.42 -5.26 15.60
C THR A 202 -27.99 -3.89 16.10
N CYS A 203 -28.55 -3.44 17.23
CA CYS A 203 -28.32 -2.08 17.71
C CYS A 203 -28.09 -2.03 19.21
N VAL A 204 -27.38 -1.00 19.65
CA VAL A 204 -27.13 -0.66 21.06
C VAL A 204 -27.62 0.75 21.34
N LYS A 205 -28.21 0.95 22.52
CA LYS A 205 -28.63 2.27 22.98
C LYS A 205 -27.48 2.90 23.76
N GLU A 206 -26.65 3.65 23.07
CA GLU A 206 -25.47 4.34 23.60
C GLU A 206 -25.32 5.70 22.92
N ASN A 207 -24.48 6.57 23.49
CA ASN A 207 -24.16 7.90 22.97
C ASN A 207 -22.65 8.11 22.75
N SER A 208 -21.87 7.03 22.87
CA SER A 208 -20.45 7.02 22.56
C SER A 208 -19.98 5.65 22.13
N VAL A 209 -18.96 5.60 21.28
CA VAL A 209 -18.25 4.36 20.92
C VAL A 209 -16.76 4.62 20.84
N ARG A 210 -15.98 3.78 21.50
CA ARG A 210 -14.53 3.71 21.34
C ARG A 210 -14.16 2.64 20.32
N ILE A 211 -13.20 2.97 19.47
CA ILE A 211 -12.67 2.12 18.39
C ILE A 211 -11.16 2.11 18.53
N HIS A 212 -10.52 0.94 18.51
CA HIS A 212 -9.07 0.81 18.66
C HIS A 212 -8.50 -0.32 17.79
N TRP A 213 -7.33 -0.10 17.17
CA TRP A 213 -6.69 -1.04 16.22
C TRP A 213 -5.41 -1.71 16.74
N ASN A 214 -5.34 -2.07 18.03
CA ASN A 214 -4.21 -2.85 18.60
C ASN A 214 -2.83 -2.31 18.20
N GLN A 215 -2.61 -1.00 18.37
CA GLN A 215 -1.35 -0.32 18.03
C GLN A 215 -1.04 -0.21 16.52
N GLU A 216 -1.99 -0.53 15.63
CA GLU A 216 -1.88 -0.22 14.21
C GLU A 216 -2.47 1.16 13.92
N ILE A 217 -1.64 2.05 13.37
CA ILE A 217 -2.07 3.37 12.91
C ILE A 217 -2.83 3.20 11.59
N GLN A 218 -4.06 3.70 11.57
CA GLN A 218 -4.91 3.72 10.39
C GLN A 218 -5.05 5.14 9.85
N THR A 219 -5.14 5.27 8.52
CA THR A 219 -5.53 6.52 7.87
C THR A 219 -7.04 6.55 7.73
N ILE A 220 -7.69 7.55 8.32
CA ILE A 220 -9.15 7.66 8.33
C ILE A 220 -9.54 8.98 7.67
N THR A 221 -10.36 8.89 6.62
CA THR A 221 -10.85 10.07 5.87
C THR A 221 -12.31 10.39 6.16
N TRP A 222 -13.15 9.37 6.37
CA TRP A 222 -14.55 9.52 6.71
C TRP A 222 -15.11 8.27 7.41
N ILE A 223 -16.22 8.46 8.13
CA ILE A 223 -16.86 7.44 8.98
C ILE A 223 -18.36 7.44 8.71
N ARG A 224 -19.01 6.27 8.68
CA ARG A 224 -20.47 6.14 8.64
C ARG A 224 -20.98 5.61 9.96
N LEU A 225 -21.95 6.30 10.54
CA LEU A 225 -22.78 5.79 11.62
C LEU A 225 -24.14 5.38 11.04
N VAL A 226 -24.62 4.20 11.42
CA VAL A 226 -25.95 3.71 11.03
C VAL A 226 -26.79 3.58 12.29
N PHE A 227 -27.85 4.38 12.37
CA PHE A 227 -28.84 4.39 13.45
C PHE A 227 -30.12 3.68 13.01
N GLN A 228 -30.97 3.34 13.98
CA GLN A 228 -32.34 2.91 13.66
C GLN A 228 -33.16 4.04 13.02
N SER A 229 -32.93 5.28 13.48
CA SER A 229 -33.38 6.55 12.90
C SER A 229 -32.28 7.60 13.12
N ASN A 230 -32.00 8.44 12.13
CA ASN A 230 -30.98 9.50 12.21
C ASN A 230 -31.58 10.91 12.40
N GLU A 231 -32.88 10.99 12.67
CA GLU A 231 -33.61 12.28 12.73
C GLU A 231 -33.16 13.15 13.90
N ASP A 232 -32.92 12.55 15.06
CA ASP A 232 -32.58 13.20 16.34
C ASP A 232 -31.08 13.13 16.69
N ALA A 233 -30.25 12.61 15.78
CA ALA A 233 -28.81 12.49 15.99
C ALA A 233 -28.11 13.83 15.77
N ASP A 234 -27.64 14.43 16.87
CA ASP A 234 -27.00 15.74 16.95
C ASP A 234 -25.72 15.69 17.82
N GLU A 235 -25.04 16.84 17.95
CA GLU A 235 -23.82 17.05 18.76
C GLU A 235 -22.71 16.00 18.53
N ILE A 236 -22.55 15.55 17.29
CA ILE A 236 -21.50 14.59 16.95
C ILE A 236 -20.12 15.23 17.07
N ALA A 237 -19.22 14.53 17.76
CA ALA A 237 -17.80 14.86 17.83
C ALA A 237 -16.95 13.61 17.66
N ILE A 238 -15.82 13.75 16.95
CA ILE A 238 -14.88 12.66 16.71
C ILE A 238 -13.53 13.05 17.30
N HIS A 239 -13.08 12.26 18.27
CA HIS A 239 -11.81 12.43 18.94
C HIS A 239 -10.81 11.39 18.44
N TYR A 240 -9.74 11.86 17.82
CA TYR A 240 -8.63 11.04 17.31
C TYR A 240 -7.54 10.97 18.38
N TYR A 241 -7.10 9.76 18.71
CA TYR A 241 -6.03 9.53 19.66
C TYR A 241 -4.78 9.04 18.94
N ASP A 242 -3.66 9.70 19.21
CA ASP A 242 -2.34 9.22 18.82
C ASP A 242 -1.71 8.47 20.00
N GLU A 243 -1.52 7.17 19.86
CA GLU A 243 -0.86 6.35 20.87
C GLU A 243 0.64 6.68 21.01
N MET A 244 1.28 7.21 19.97
CA MET A 244 2.69 7.59 20.00
C MET A 244 2.94 8.87 20.80
N LEU A 245 1.94 9.76 20.88
CA LEU A 245 2.06 11.06 21.54
C LEU A 245 1.44 11.13 22.94
N LYS A 246 0.97 10.00 23.52
CA LYS A 246 0.45 9.87 24.89
C LYS A 246 -0.22 11.14 25.42
N GLY A 247 -1.32 11.56 24.79
CA GLY A 247 -2.19 12.62 25.32
C GLY A 247 -2.57 13.75 24.38
N THR A 248 -2.09 13.77 23.13
CA THR A 248 -2.66 14.69 22.13
C THR A 248 -3.92 14.08 21.53
N THR A 249 -5.07 14.63 21.90
CA THR A 249 -6.35 14.33 21.26
C THR A 249 -6.64 15.42 20.24
N LEU A 250 -6.81 15.04 18.98
CA LEU A 250 -7.29 15.94 17.96
C LEU A 250 -8.80 15.80 17.85
N VAL A 251 -9.51 16.91 17.90
CA VAL A 251 -10.98 16.92 17.93
C VAL A 251 -11.49 17.44 16.61
N CYS A 252 -12.18 16.59 15.86
CA CYS A 252 -13.01 17.01 14.75
C CYS A 252 -14.38 17.38 15.29
N GLY A 253 -14.50 18.66 15.65
CA GLY A 253 -15.72 19.25 16.21
C GLY A 253 -16.59 19.94 15.15
N PRO A 254 -17.64 20.67 15.57
CA PRO A 254 -18.62 21.27 14.66
C PRO A 254 -18.07 22.22 13.59
N THR A 255 -16.89 22.82 13.82
CA THR A 255 -16.25 23.72 12.84
C THR A 255 -15.61 22.97 11.68
N ASP A 256 -15.10 21.76 11.94
CA ASP A 256 -14.24 21.01 11.02
C ASP A 256 -14.96 19.75 10.49
N LEU A 257 -16.02 19.34 11.18
CA LEU A 257 -16.88 18.21 10.82
C LEU A 257 -17.88 18.65 9.75
N ARG A 258 -17.97 17.85 8.70
CA ARG A 258 -18.99 17.92 7.65
C ARG A 258 -19.75 16.60 7.65
N TYR A 259 -21.05 16.62 7.38
CA TYR A 259 -21.83 15.39 7.41
C TYR A 259 -22.92 15.33 6.34
N HIS A 260 -23.16 14.13 5.83
CA HIS A 260 -24.21 13.86 4.87
C HIS A 260 -25.16 12.81 5.45
N LYS A 261 -26.44 13.18 5.66
CA LYS A 261 -27.47 12.20 6.05
C LYS A 261 -27.91 11.40 4.82
N TYR A 262 -27.77 10.09 4.90
CA TYR A 262 -28.12 9.16 3.84
C TYR A 262 -29.36 8.36 4.24
N GLY A 263 -30.50 8.69 3.60
CA GLY A 263 -31.80 8.18 4.03
C GLY A 263 -32.11 8.55 5.50
N ASN A 264 -32.90 7.72 6.15
CA ASN A 264 -33.37 7.96 7.53
C ASN A 264 -32.52 7.25 8.59
N THR A 265 -31.44 6.56 8.21
CA THR A 265 -30.67 5.70 9.12
C THR A 265 -29.20 6.05 9.18
N SER A 266 -28.61 6.46 8.06
CA SER A 266 -27.15 6.59 7.96
C SER A 266 -26.71 8.05 7.98
N ILE A 267 -25.56 8.32 8.59
CA ILE A 267 -24.89 9.61 8.52
C ILE A 267 -23.42 9.36 8.20
N ASP A 268 -22.93 9.99 7.13
CA ASP A 268 -21.52 10.00 6.74
C ASP A 268 -20.87 11.26 7.30
N PHE A 269 -19.76 11.08 8.00
CA PHE A 269 -18.97 12.13 8.62
C PHE A 269 -17.62 12.23 7.92
N ASN A 270 -17.29 13.43 7.46
CA ASN A 270 -16.00 13.76 6.91
C ASN A 270 -15.39 14.92 7.70
N CYS A 271 -14.12 14.77 8.06
CA CYS A 271 -13.36 15.83 8.71
C CYS A 271 -12.51 16.53 7.66
N GLU A 272 -12.32 17.85 7.83
CA GLU A 272 -11.48 18.66 6.92
C GLU A 272 -10.07 18.09 6.74
N TYR A 273 -9.52 17.51 7.81
CA TYR A 273 -8.23 16.84 7.80
C TYR A 273 -8.42 15.33 7.93
N SER A 274 -7.62 14.59 7.17
CA SER A 274 -7.47 13.15 7.35
C SER A 274 -6.47 12.87 8.46
N TYR A 275 -6.75 11.85 9.27
CA TYR A 275 -5.95 11.58 10.47
C TYR A 275 -5.34 10.20 10.45
N PHE A 276 -4.08 10.13 10.87
CA PHE A 276 -3.39 8.89 11.23
C PHE A 276 -3.66 8.62 12.70
N SER A 277 -4.42 7.57 13.01
CA SER A 277 -4.83 7.30 14.38
C SER A 277 -4.92 5.81 14.68
N GLY A 278 -4.51 5.43 15.89
CA GLY A 278 -4.65 4.07 16.42
C GLY A 278 -5.95 3.85 17.20
N ALA A 279 -6.67 4.92 17.56
CA ALA A 279 -7.93 4.84 18.28
C ALA A 279 -8.82 6.08 18.08
N LEU A 280 -10.13 5.86 18.08
CA LEU A 280 -11.16 6.90 18.02
C LEU A 280 -12.08 6.83 19.23
N LEU A 281 -12.62 7.98 19.63
CA LEU A 281 -13.84 8.08 20.42
C LEU A 281 -14.83 8.93 19.63
N ILE A 282 -15.98 8.36 19.30
CA ILE A 282 -17.07 9.08 18.67
C ILE A 282 -18.14 9.29 19.72
N THR A 283 -18.64 10.50 19.87
CA THR A 283 -19.73 10.86 20.79
C THR A 283 -20.85 11.54 20.03
N TRP A 284 -22.09 11.35 20.45
CA TRP A 284 -23.27 11.98 19.87
C TRP A 284 -24.37 12.15 20.92
N GLN A 285 -25.42 12.88 20.59
CA GLN A 285 -26.68 12.89 21.34
C GLN A 285 -27.81 12.38 20.44
N SER A 286 -28.47 11.29 20.86
CA SER A 286 -29.66 10.74 20.20
C SER A 286 -30.39 9.81 21.17
N ASP A 287 -31.71 9.70 21.04
CA ASP A 287 -32.51 8.64 21.67
C ASP A 287 -32.57 7.35 20.84
N SER A 288 -32.21 7.47 19.56
CA SER A 288 -32.16 6.39 18.59
C SER A 288 -30.96 5.46 18.80
N PRO A 289 -31.17 4.13 18.82
CA PRO A 289 -30.06 3.18 18.92
C PRO A 289 -29.09 3.26 17.73
N LEU A 290 -27.80 3.12 18.01
CA LEU A 290 -26.76 2.95 17.00
C LEU A 290 -26.64 1.46 16.64
N CYS A 291 -26.67 1.17 15.35
CA CYS A 291 -26.66 -0.19 14.81
C CYS A 291 -25.30 -0.59 14.24
N SER A 292 -24.66 0.29 13.46
CA SER A 292 -23.35 -0.02 12.88
C SER A 292 -22.41 1.18 12.85
N VAL A 293 -21.12 0.90 12.94
CA VAL A 293 -20.04 1.85 12.73
C VAL A 293 -19.14 1.35 11.61
N ARG A 294 -19.00 2.14 10.54
CA ARG A 294 -18.12 1.83 9.41
C ARG A 294 -17.03 2.88 9.33
N VAL A 295 -15.78 2.46 9.27
CA VAL A 295 -14.63 3.38 9.20
C VAL A 295 -13.98 3.20 7.84
N SER A 296 -13.87 4.27 7.05
CA SER A 296 -13.27 4.20 5.71
C SER A 296 -11.78 3.85 5.80
N GLY A 297 -11.41 2.75 5.16
CA GLY A 297 -10.03 2.40 4.80
C GLY A 297 -9.74 2.68 3.33
N GLU A 298 -10.48 3.61 2.74
CA GLU A 298 -10.42 4.03 1.35
C GLU A 298 -10.79 2.93 0.35
N ARG A 299 -10.66 3.26 -0.94
CA ARG A 299 -10.97 2.38 -2.06
C ARG A 299 -9.70 2.09 -2.88
N ASN A 300 -9.69 0.98 -3.61
CA ASN A 300 -8.54 0.64 -4.46
C ASN A 300 -8.55 1.45 -5.75
N MET A 301 -7.79 2.54 -5.78
CA MET A 301 -7.64 3.44 -6.92
C MET A 301 -6.89 2.84 -8.09
N ALA A 302 -6.11 1.76 -7.91
CA ALA A 302 -5.43 1.11 -9.04
C ALA A 302 -6.42 0.66 -10.13
N THR A 303 -7.62 0.23 -9.72
CA THR A 303 -8.70 -0.19 -10.63
C THR A 303 -9.32 0.98 -11.41
N ALA A 304 -9.17 2.20 -10.90
CA ALA A 304 -9.64 3.45 -11.49
C ALA A 304 -8.61 4.10 -12.43
N ALA A 305 -7.41 3.51 -12.56
CA ALA A 305 -6.36 4.00 -13.44
C ALA A 305 -6.86 4.12 -14.89
N ARG A 306 -6.55 5.26 -15.51
CA ARG A 306 -6.83 5.49 -16.94
C ARG A 306 -6.00 4.54 -17.80
N LYS A 307 -4.73 4.37 -17.43
CA LYS A 307 -3.77 3.51 -18.10
C LYS A 307 -2.89 2.83 -17.08
N VAL A 308 -2.65 1.55 -17.30
CA VAL A 308 -1.59 0.79 -16.64
C VAL A 308 -0.68 0.26 -17.72
N ARG A 309 0.60 0.64 -17.66
CA ARG A 309 1.56 0.34 -18.72
C ARG A 309 2.96 0.21 -18.18
N TRP A 310 3.78 -0.57 -18.84
CA TRP A 310 5.18 -0.76 -18.49
C TRP A 310 6.08 -0.53 -19.69
N LYS A 311 7.36 -0.27 -19.44
CA LYS A 311 8.39 -0.23 -20.49
C LYS A 311 9.71 -0.72 -19.96
N ASN A 312 10.54 -1.21 -20.87
CA ASN A 312 11.98 -1.29 -20.62
C ASN A 312 12.59 0.11 -20.84
N ILE A 313 13.65 0.47 -20.12
CA ILE A 313 14.34 1.75 -20.27
C ILE A 313 14.77 1.93 -21.75
N GLY A 314 14.39 3.06 -22.34
CA GLY A 314 14.66 3.37 -23.75
C GLY A 314 13.70 2.71 -24.76
N LYS A 315 12.70 1.93 -24.32
CA LYS A 315 11.66 1.34 -25.20
C LYS A 315 10.31 2.05 -25.07
N ARG A 316 9.39 1.68 -25.97
CA ARG A 316 8.00 2.14 -25.96
C ARG A 316 7.21 1.50 -24.82
N TRP A 317 6.16 2.18 -24.39
CA TRP A 317 5.20 1.67 -23.41
C TRP A 317 4.35 0.54 -23.97
N THR A 318 4.03 -0.42 -23.10
CA THR A 318 3.16 -1.57 -23.37
C THR A 318 2.07 -1.61 -22.30
N PRO A 319 0.77 -1.60 -22.68
CA PRO A 319 -0.32 -1.69 -21.71
C PRO A 319 -0.35 -3.06 -21.03
N ILE A 320 -0.87 -3.10 -19.80
CA ILE A 320 -1.08 -4.33 -19.03
C ILE A 320 -2.34 -4.17 -18.18
N GLU A 321 -3.26 -5.14 -18.24
CA GLU A 321 -4.58 -5.07 -17.57
C GLU A 321 -4.71 -6.02 -16.39
N THR A 322 -3.69 -6.86 -16.16
CA THR A 322 -3.71 -7.95 -15.17
C THR A 322 -3.12 -7.56 -13.82
N LEU A 323 -2.68 -6.31 -13.63
CA LEU A 323 -2.03 -5.85 -12.39
C LEU A 323 -2.97 -5.07 -11.46
N ASN A 324 -4.25 -4.96 -11.83
CA ASN A 324 -5.28 -4.27 -11.07
C ASN A 324 -6.66 -4.92 -11.29
N ASP A 325 -6.67 -6.23 -11.55
CA ASP A 325 -7.86 -7.00 -11.88
C ASP A 325 -8.43 -7.77 -10.68
N GLY A 326 -7.78 -7.66 -9.51
CA GLY A 326 -8.16 -8.38 -8.30
C GLY A 326 -7.78 -9.86 -8.31
N TYR A 327 -6.88 -10.30 -9.20
CA TYR A 327 -6.36 -11.66 -9.24
C TYR A 327 -4.88 -11.73 -8.83
N TYR A 328 -4.62 -12.29 -7.66
CA TYR A 328 -3.27 -12.48 -7.11
C TYR A 328 -2.58 -13.76 -7.61
N GLY A 329 -3.11 -14.41 -8.65
CA GLY A 329 -2.55 -15.65 -9.18
C GLY A 329 -1.35 -15.43 -10.10
N SER A 330 -0.64 -16.51 -10.41
CA SER A 330 0.56 -16.46 -11.27
C SER A 330 0.28 -16.10 -12.73
N ASP A 331 -0.97 -16.26 -13.19
CA ASP A 331 -1.34 -16.01 -14.57
C ASP A 331 -1.56 -14.50 -14.77
N GLY A 332 -0.63 -13.84 -15.47
CA GLY A 332 -0.71 -12.39 -15.73
C GLY A 332 0.30 -11.52 -14.97
N CYS A 333 1.18 -12.11 -14.17
CA CYS A 333 2.20 -11.35 -13.45
C CYS A 333 3.25 -10.74 -14.39
N LEU A 334 3.68 -9.51 -14.07
CA LEU A 334 4.79 -8.81 -14.71
C LEU A 334 6.10 -9.11 -13.98
N ILE A 335 7.08 -9.65 -14.72
CA ILE A 335 8.44 -9.85 -14.20
C ILE A 335 9.20 -8.53 -14.32
N MET A 336 9.44 -7.86 -13.20
CA MET A 336 10.14 -6.58 -13.14
C MET A 336 11.58 -6.76 -12.65
N ASN A 337 12.53 -6.25 -13.43
CA ASN A 337 13.93 -6.06 -13.03
C ASN A 337 14.27 -4.56 -13.06
N SER A 338 15.54 -4.21 -12.82
CA SER A 338 15.98 -2.80 -12.77
C SER A 338 15.86 -2.03 -14.08
N SER A 339 15.58 -2.70 -15.18
CA SER A 339 15.36 -2.06 -16.49
C SER A 339 13.89 -1.80 -16.78
N ILE A 340 12.95 -2.20 -15.91
CA ILE A 340 11.51 -2.07 -16.13
C ILE A 340 10.93 -0.95 -15.26
N ILE A 341 10.09 -0.13 -15.88
CA ILE A 341 9.29 0.90 -15.23
C ILE A 341 7.83 0.54 -15.46
N LEU A 342 7.07 0.43 -14.38
CA LEU A 342 5.61 0.29 -14.40
C LEU A 342 4.98 1.63 -14.01
N GLU A 343 3.95 2.04 -14.75
CA GLU A 343 3.23 3.28 -14.55
C GLU A 343 1.73 3.02 -14.40
N PHE A 344 1.15 3.65 -13.38
CA PHE A 344 -0.30 3.85 -13.23
C PHE A 344 -0.59 5.33 -13.45
N ASP A 345 -1.40 5.65 -14.44
CA ASP A 345 -1.78 7.03 -14.80
C ASP A 345 -3.28 7.21 -14.62
N PHE A 346 -3.69 8.27 -13.91
CA PHE A 346 -5.08 8.51 -13.52
C PHE A 346 -5.78 9.57 -14.39
N TRP A 347 -7.11 9.65 -14.28
CA TRP A 347 -7.92 10.65 -14.99
C TRP A 347 -7.90 12.03 -14.35
N ASN A 348 -7.72 12.08 -13.04
CA ASN A 348 -7.51 13.27 -12.21
C ASN A 348 -6.61 12.91 -11.05
N ASP A 349 -6.19 13.93 -10.30
CA ASP A 349 -5.37 13.72 -9.11
C ASP A 349 -6.15 12.88 -8.11
N ILE A 350 -5.45 11.95 -7.48
CA ILE A 350 -5.96 11.10 -6.41
C ILE A 350 -5.06 11.32 -5.21
N PHE A 351 -5.57 11.06 -4.02
CA PHE A 351 -4.72 10.99 -2.83
C PHE A 351 -4.54 9.56 -2.36
N SER A 352 -3.37 9.24 -1.80
CA SER A 352 -3.10 7.94 -1.17
C SER A 352 -2.00 8.09 -0.12
N PHE A 353 -1.95 7.12 0.80
CA PHE A 353 -0.93 7.03 1.85
C PHE A 353 -0.12 5.72 1.78
N GLN A 354 -0.59 4.74 1.01
CA GLN A 354 0.02 3.42 0.91
C GLN A 354 -0.27 2.78 -0.46
N ILE A 355 0.76 2.12 -1.00
CA ILE A 355 0.63 1.21 -2.13
C ILE A 355 1.02 -0.19 -1.68
N ILE A 356 0.17 -1.16 -1.98
CA ILE A 356 0.38 -2.58 -1.72
C ILE A 356 0.60 -3.28 -3.05
N MET A 357 1.62 -4.11 -3.11
CA MET A 357 2.01 -4.86 -4.30
C MET A 357 2.09 -6.33 -3.92
N PHE A 358 1.33 -7.16 -4.61
CA PHE A 358 1.29 -8.59 -4.42
C PHE A 358 2.12 -9.27 -5.49
N THR A 359 3.03 -10.13 -5.07
CA THR A 359 3.86 -10.92 -5.97
C THR A 359 3.35 -12.36 -6.02
N ASP A 360 3.91 -13.16 -6.93
CA ASP A 360 3.51 -14.54 -7.15
C ASP A 360 3.64 -15.40 -5.88
N PHE A 361 2.50 -15.76 -5.29
CA PHE A 361 2.39 -16.62 -4.09
C PHE A 361 2.90 -18.05 -4.27
N SER A 362 3.21 -18.46 -5.50
CA SER A 362 3.78 -19.77 -5.79
C SER A 362 5.31 -19.79 -5.72
N ARG A 363 5.96 -18.62 -5.69
CA ARG A 363 7.41 -18.46 -5.75
C ARG A 363 8.02 -18.08 -4.41
N GLU A 364 9.29 -18.42 -4.25
CA GLU A 364 10.08 -18.10 -3.05
C GLU A 364 11.20 -17.10 -3.37
N ASP A 365 11.42 -16.84 -4.66
CA ASP A 365 12.35 -15.89 -5.21
C ASP A 365 11.60 -14.64 -5.70
N GLY A 366 11.53 -13.63 -4.84
CA GLY A 366 10.80 -12.40 -5.14
C GLY A 366 11.18 -11.21 -4.26
N LEU A 367 12.30 -11.29 -3.54
CA LEU A 367 12.79 -10.18 -2.73
C LEU A 367 13.54 -9.19 -3.61
N GLY A 368 12.89 -8.05 -3.84
CA GLY A 368 13.49 -6.90 -4.51
C GLY A 368 13.51 -5.68 -3.58
N THR A 369 14.49 -4.81 -3.79
CA THR A 369 14.36 -3.41 -3.36
C THR A 369 13.71 -2.67 -4.51
N PHE A 370 12.71 -1.86 -4.23
CA PHE A 370 11.99 -1.10 -5.26
C PHE A 370 11.79 0.33 -4.83
N SER A 371 11.62 1.21 -5.81
CA SER A 371 11.25 2.61 -5.61
C SER A 371 9.85 2.87 -6.12
N VAL A 372 9.10 3.65 -5.36
CA VAL A 372 7.80 4.20 -5.75
C VAL A 372 7.96 5.71 -5.85
N GLN A 373 7.64 6.24 -7.03
CA GLN A 373 7.63 7.68 -7.33
C GLN A 373 6.19 8.12 -7.60
N LEU A 374 5.71 9.08 -6.82
CA LEU A 374 4.45 9.74 -7.04
C LEU A 374 4.72 11.01 -7.87
N LEU A 375 4.01 11.14 -8.98
CA LEU A 375 4.16 12.24 -9.93
C LEU A 375 2.88 13.06 -9.97
N ASP A 376 3.02 14.39 -9.92
CA ASP A 376 1.89 15.30 -10.09
C ASP A 376 1.49 15.46 -11.57
N LYS A 377 0.54 16.36 -11.83
CA LYS A 377 0.04 16.66 -13.18
C LYS A 377 1.08 17.23 -14.16
N VAL A 378 2.18 17.78 -13.66
CA VAL A 378 3.30 18.34 -14.46
C VAL A 378 4.44 17.31 -14.60
N GLU A 379 4.23 16.08 -14.13
CA GLU A 379 5.23 15.02 -14.02
C GLU A 379 6.39 15.36 -13.05
N ASP A 380 6.18 16.31 -12.13
CA ASP A 380 7.11 16.58 -11.04
C ASP A 380 6.95 15.56 -9.93
N ILE A 381 8.06 15.23 -9.26
CA ILE A 381 8.08 14.23 -8.19
C ILE A 381 7.47 14.82 -6.93
N ALA A 382 6.22 14.46 -6.64
CA ALA A 382 5.54 14.80 -5.39
C ALA A 382 6.14 14.02 -4.20
N PHE A 383 6.54 12.77 -4.44
CA PHE A 383 7.16 11.91 -3.42
C PHE A 383 7.98 10.79 -4.06
N ASN A 384 9.04 10.36 -3.37
CA ASN A 384 9.83 9.21 -3.79
C ASN A 384 10.30 8.45 -2.56
N THR A 385 10.01 7.15 -2.51
CA THR A 385 10.53 6.26 -1.47
C THR A 385 11.17 5.05 -2.10
N SER A 386 12.19 4.52 -1.43
CA SER A 386 12.80 3.23 -1.75
C SER A 386 12.57 2.33 -0.55
N THR A 387 11.90 1.21 -0.76
CA THR A 387 11.60 0.27 0.31
C THR A 387 12.04 -1.13 -0.08
N ARG A 388 12.29 -1.94 0.94
CA ARG A 388 12.58 -3.35 0.81
C ARG A 388 11.36 -4.10 1.31
N GLY A 389 10.96 -5.13 0.57
CA GLY A 389 9.87 -6.01 0.98
C GLY A 389 9.99 -6.47 2.42
N LYS A 390 8.94 -6.25 3.20
CA LYS A 390 8.79 -6.85 4.54
C LYS A 390 8.63 -8.37 4.43
N ASP A 391 8.09 -8.85 3.31
CA ASP A 391 7.86 -10.24 2.96
C ASP A 391 8.14 -10.43 1.46
N VAL A 392 8.32 -11.67 1.00
CA VAL A 392 8.51 -12.05 -0.41
C VAL A 392 7.24 -11.79 -1.23
N PHE A 393 6.07 -11.99 -0.60
CA PHE A 393 4.76 -12.04 -1.24
C PHE A 393 4.00 -10.71 -1.29
N VAL A 394 4.17 -9.89 -0.25
CA VAL A 394 3.46 -8.62 -0.10
C VAL A 394 4.49 -7.53 0.15
N GLN A 395 4.59 -6.65 -0.84
CA GLN A 395 5.43 -5.48 -0.82
C GLN A 395 4.54 -4.29 -0.43
N LYS A 396 4.99 -3.44 0.49
CA LYS A 396 4.26 -2.24 0.91
C LYS A 396 5.16 -1.02 0.77
N ALA A 397 4.62 0.03 0.18
CA ALA A 397 5.21 1.36 0.19
C ALA A 397 4.30 2.27 1.02
N ASP A 398 4.72 2.54 2.25
CA ASP A 398 4.07 3.49 3.16
C ASP A 398 4.70 4.87 3.00
N PHE A 399 3.88 5.91 2.87
CA PHE A 399 4.37 7.27 2.61
C PHE A 399 4.54 8.10 3.90
N GLY A 400 3.95 7.65 5.01
CA GLY A 400 3.94 8.36 6.29
C GLY A 400 3.10 9.64 6.31
N ALA A 401 2.52 10.02 5.18
CA ALA A 401 1.59 11.12 5.00
C ALA A 401 0.67 10.82 3.81
N ILE A 402 -0.38 11.61 3.64
CA ILE A 402 -1.23 11.56 2.46
C ILE A 402 -0.60 12.44 1.38
N TYR A 403 -0.44 11.88 0.19
CA TYR A 403 0.06 12.60 -0.98
C TYR A 403 -0.97 12.59 -2.09
N SER A 404 -1.14 13.75 -2.72
CA SER A 404 -1.93 13.90 -3.94
C SER A 404 -1.02 13.74 -5.16
N PHE A 405 -1.45 12.97 -6.16
CA PHE A 405 -0.67 12.69 -7.36
C PHE A 405 -1.54 12.25 -8.53
N ARG A 406 -0.98 12.39 -9.73
CA ARG A 406 -1.62 12.05 -11.00
C ARG A 406 -1.15 10.73 -11.59
N SER A 407 0.07 10.32 -11.25
CA SER A 407 0.70 9.11 -11.77
C SER A 407 1.64 8.49 -10.73
N VAL A 408 1.80 7.17 -10.80
CA VAL A 408 2.73 6.40 -9.97
C VAL A 408 3.68 5.64 -10.86
N ASN A 409 4.98 5.80 -10.62
CA ASN A 409 6.03 5.00 -11.22
C ASN A 409 6.64 4.03 -10.20
N ILE A 410 6.63 2.73 -10.54
CA ILE A 410 7.25 1.67 -9.75
C ILE A 410 8.45 1.14 -10.51
N ARG A 411 9.61 1.06 -9.84
CA ARG A 411 10.85 0.51 -10.40
C ARG A 411 11.52 -0.43 -9.42
N VAL A 412 12.12 -1.50 -9.93
CA VAL A 412 13.00 -2.35 -9.11
C VAL A 412 14.40 -1.72 -9.10
N LEU A 413 15.01 -1.60 -7.94
CA LEU A 413 16.38 -1.09 -7.78
C LEU A 413 17.39 -2.26 -7.75
N SER A 414 17.02 -3.35 -7.09
CA SER A 414 17.82 -4.58 -7.01
C SER A 414 16.92 -5.80 -6.87
N GLY A 415 17.38 -6.94 -7.37
CA GLY A 415 16.61 -8.19 -7.39
C GLY A 415 15.59 -8.24 -8.53
N THR A 416 14.51 -8.99 -8.34
CA THR A 416 13.43 -9.16 -9.30
C THR A 416 12.10 -9.25 -8.54
N LEU A 417 11.06 -8.60 -9.05
CA LEU A 417 9.70 -8.70 -8.53
C LEU A 417 8.81 -9.38 -9.57
N HIS A 418 8.13 -10.45 -9.19
CA HIS A 418 7.08 -11.08 -9.99
C HIS A 418 5.74 -10.49 -9.59
N LEU A 419 5.47 -9.27 -10.04
CA LEU A 419 4.33 -8.47 -9.60
C LEU A 419 3.05 -8.96 -10.26
N CYS A 420 2.04 -9.34 -9.46
CA CYS A 420 0.78 -9.90 -9.95
C CYS A 420 -0.40 -8.96 -9.73
N GLU A 421 -0.40 -8.18 -8.65
CA GLU A 421 -1.47 -7.20 -8.39
C GLU A 421 -0.90 -5.98 -7.66
N VAL A 422 -1.46 -4.81 -7.95
CA VAL A 422 -1.16 -3.55 -7.28
C VAL A 422 -2.45 -2.96 -6.75
N GLU A 423 -2.48 -2.68 -5.45
CA GLU A 423 -3.57 -1.98 -4.80
C GLU A 423 -3.06 -0.61 -4.32
N ILE A 424 -3.78 0.45 -4.69
CA ILE A 424 -3.47 1.84 -4.31
C ILE A 424 -4.65 2.32 -3.49
N TYR A 425 -4.58 2.25 -2.15
CA TYR A 425 -5.70 2.66 -1.30
C TYR A 425 -5.72 4.17 -1.14
N GLY A 426 -6.82 4.78 -1.57
CA GLY A 426 -7.00 6.21 -1.64
C GLY A 426 -8.39 6.59 -2.14
N ASP A 427 -8.60 7.86 -2.41
CA ASP A 427 -9.81 8.35 -3.08
C ASP A 427 -9.44 9.52 -4.02
N CYS A 428 -10.45 10.08 -4.67
CA CYS A 428 -10.30 11.25 -5.54
C CYS A 428 -9.79 12.46 -4.75
N GLU A 429 -8.84 13.19 -5.32
CA GLU A 429 -8.54 14.53 -4.83
C GLU A 429 -9.75 15.44 -5.12
N LYS A 430 -10.11 16.31 -4.17
CA LYS A 430 -11.14 17.33 -4.42
C LYS A 430 -10.72 18.21 -5.62
N PRO A 431 -11.66 18.61 -6.49
CA PRO A 431 -13.11 18.49 -6.36
C PRO A 431 -13.70 17.24 -7.05
N TYR A 432 -12.89 16.24 -7.35
CA TYR A 432 -13.33 15.11 -8.16
C TYR A 432 -14.03 14.04 -7.31
N TYR A 433 -14.95 13.29 -7.92
CA TYR A 433 -15.63 12.16 -7.28
C TYR A 433 -15.96 11.05 -8.30
N GLY A 434 -16.62 10.00 -7.79
CA GLY A 434 -17.09 8.88 -8.60
C GLY A 434 -16.01 7.82 -8.83
N PRO A 435 -16.33 6.72 -9.54
CA PRO A 435 -15.46 5.54 -9.63
C PRO A 435 -14.09 5.82 -10.25
N THR A 436 -14.01 6.76 -11.19
CA THR A 436 -12.78 7.08 -11.93
C THR A 436 -12.26 8.49 -11.68
N CYS A 437 -12.83 9.21 -10.70
CA CYS A 437 -12.50 10.60 -10.38
C CYS A 437 -12.66 11.56 -11.57
N GLN A 438 -13.62 11.32 -12.46
CA GLN A 438 -13.85 12.19 -13.61
C GLN A 438 -14.95 13.21 -13.36
N ASP A 439 -15.89 12.88 -12.47
CA ASP A 439 -16.98 13.76 -12.13
C ASP A 439 -16.51 14.82 -11.12
N ILE A 440 -17.14 15.99 -11.12
CA ILE A 440 -16.74 17.14 -10.30
C ILE A 440 -17.90 17.53 -9.39
N CYS A 441 -17.62 17.70 -8.10
CA CYS A 441 -18.60 18.14 -7.11
C CYS A 441 -19.30 19.43 -7.57
N TYR A 442 -20.56 19.62 -7.16
CA TYR A 442 -21.23 20.89 -7.42
C TYR A 442 -20.46 22.05 -6.80
N LEU A 443 -20.33 23.15 -7.54
CA LEU A 443 -19.59 24.33 -7.08
C LEU A 443 -20.13 24.91 -5.77
N SER A 444 -21.40 24.63 -5.43
CA SER A 444 -22.07 25.04 -4.19
C SER A 444 -21.82 24.11 -3.01
N CYS A 445 -21.15 22.97 -3.19
CA CYS A 445 -20.62 22.18 -2.09
C CYS A 445 -19.53 23.00 -1.37
N LEU A 446 -19.65 23.11 -0.05
CA LEU A 446 -18.63 23.76 0.77
C LEU A 446 -17.30 23.02 0.60
N ASP A 447 -16.21 23.78 0.39
CA ASP A 447 -14.85 23.29 0.15
C ASP A 447 -14.71 22.32 -1.04
N GLN A 448 -15.73 22.26 -1.91
CA GLN A 448 -15.85 21.31 -3.01
C GLN A 448 -15.69 19.84 -2.59
N VAL A 449 -16.16 19.51 -1.39
CA VAL A 449 -16.15 18.14 -0.86
C VAL A 449 -17.53 17.50 -1.03
N CYS A 450 -17.56 16.35 -1.69
CA CYS A 450 -18.78 15.59 -1.92
C CYS A 450 -18.55 14.09 -1.73
N THR A 451 -19.63 13.35 -1.54
CA THR A 451 -19.62 11.89 -1.41
C THR A 451 -19.18 11.24 -2.73
N TYR A 452 -18.94 9.92 -2.69
CA TYR A 452 -18.74 9.08 -3.87
C TYR A 452 -19.81 9.26 -4.97
N GLU A 453 -21.02 9.71 -4.61
CA GLU A 453 -22.14 9.93 -5.53
C GLU A 453 -22.29 11.40 -5.97
N GLY A 454 -21.42 12.29 -5.52
CA GLY A 454 -21.47 13.71 -5.85
C GLY A 454 -22.36 14.56 -4.94
N GLN A 455 -22.90 13.96 -3.87
CA GLN A 455 -23.75 14.67 -2.91
C GLN A 455 -22.88 15.48 -1.96
N CYS A 456 -23.25 16.72 -1.68
CA CYS A 456 -22.41 17.57 -0.83
C CYS A 456 -22.50 17.13 0.63
N PHE A 457 -21.37 17.16 1.35
CA PHE A 457 -21.36 17.03 2.80
C PHE A 457 -21.83 18.29 3.51
N SER A 458 -21.73 19.45 2.87
CA SER A 458 -22.27 20.72 3.38
C SER A 458 -22.45 21.70 2.22
N CYS A 459 -23.39 22.62 2.38
CA CYS A 459 -23.64 23.67 1.40
C CYS A 459 -22.97 24.97 1.80
N MET A 460 -22.50 25.73 0.82
CA MET A 460 -22.18 27.14 1.04
C MET A 460 -23.44 27.92 1.47
N PRO A 461 -23.28 29.04 2.22
CA PRO A 461 -24.41 29.84 2.67
C PRO A 461 -25.37 30.23 1.53
N GLY A 462 -26.67 30.04 1.75
CA GLY A 462 -27.72 30.36 0.77
C GLY A 462 -28.05 29.25 -0.23
N HIS A 463 -27.41 28.08 -0.11
CA HIS A 463 -27.70 26.89 -0.89
C HIS A 463 -28.25 25.77 0.00
N SER A 464 -29.17 24.97 -0.53
CA SER A 464 -29.72 23.79 0.16
C SER A 464 -29.94 22.60 -0.78
N GLY A 465 -30.36 21.48 -0.20
CA GLY A 465 -30.57 20.22 -0.92
C GLY A 465 -29.30 19.35 -0.98
N ILE A 466 -29.46 18.09 -1.38
CA ILE A 466 -28.39 17.07 -1.37
C ILE A 466 -27.20 17.40 -2.29
N TYR A 467 -27.42 18.26 -3.29
CA TYR A 467 -26.41 18.75 -4.23
C TYR A 467 -26.15 20.24 -4.09
N CYS A 468 -26.71 20.90 -3.06
CA CYS A 468 -26.62 22.34 -2.84
C CYS A 468 -27.08 23.19 -4.05
N GLN A 469 -28.04 22.68 -4.82
CA GLN A 469 -28.53 23.33 -6.05
C GLN A 469 -29.69 24.27 -5.81
N ASP A 470 -30.45 24.05 -4.73
CA ASP A 470 -31.60 24.86 -4.43
C ASP A 470 -31.09 26.22 -3.96
N ARG A 471 -31.03 27.16 -4.89
CA ARG A 471 -31.20 28.56 -4.54
C ARG A 471 -32.68 28.73 -4.26
N ASN A 472 -32.99 29.52 -3.24
CA ASN A 472 -34.34 30.03 -3.02
C ASN A 472 -34.82 30.99 -4.13
N ASP A 473 -34.22 30.94 -5.32
CA ASP A 473 -34.60 31.68 -6.51
C ASP A 473 -34.37 30.82 -7.77
N SER A 474 -35.42 30.76 -8.57
CA SER A 474 -35.56 30.01 -9.82
C SER A 474 -34.46 30.27 -10.86
N GLU A 475 -33.98 29.17 -11.46
CA GLU A 475 -33.63 29.04 -12.88
C GLU A 475 -32.48 29.91 -13.45
N TYR A 476 -31.20 29.47 -13.31
CA TYR A 476 -30.17 29.76 -14.34
C TYR A 476 -28.82 28.99 -14.29
N VAL A 477 -28.50 28.19 -13.27
CA VAL A 477 -27.06 27.93 -12.97
C VAL A 477 -26.47 26.62 -13.54
N SER A 478 -27.27 25.70 -14.08
CA SER A 478 -26.76 24.37 -14.51
C SER A 478 -25.95 24.37 -15.81
N LEU A 479 -26.15 25.35 -16.70
CA LEU A 479 -25.43 25.45 -17.99
C LEU A 479 -24.06 26.13 -17.83
N THR A 480 -23.95 27.10 -16.93
CA THR A 480 -22.73 27.88 -16.73
C THR A 480 -21.64 27.07 -16.02
N ALA A 481 -21.99 26.18 -15.10
CA ALA A 481 -21.02 25.32 -14.40
C ALA A 481 -20.36 24.31 -15.35
N ARG A 482 -21.10 23.74 -16.31
CA ARG A 482 -20.51 22.89 -17.36
C ARG A 482 -19.64 23.67 -18.33
N ALA A 483 -20.00 24.92 -18.64
CA ALA A 483 -19.22 25.78 -19.52
C ALA A 483 -17.90 26.24 -18.89
N ILE A 484 -17.86 26.50 -17.58
CA ILE A 484 -16.64 26.91 -16.87
C ILE A 484 -15.67 25.73 -16.71
N ALA A 485 -16.17 24.53 -16.39
CA ALA A 485 -15.33 23.34 -16.34
C ALA A 485 -14.75 22.97 -17.72
N ALA A 486 -15.51 23.18 -18.80
CA ALA A 486 -15.00 23.01 -20.17
C ALA A 486 -14.04 24.14 -20.59
N ALA A 487 -14.19 25.35 -20.05
CA ALA A 487 -13.30 26.48 -20.34
C ALA A 487 -11.92 26.34 -19.68
N ASP A 488 -11.84 25.69 -18.51
CA ASP A 488 -10.56 25.41 -17.85
C ASP A 488 -9.73 24.38 -18.64
N ASP A 489 -10.40 23.39 -19.26
CA ASP A 489 -9.80 22.43 -20.20
C ASP A 489 -9.41 23.10 -21.54
N PHE A 490 -10.10 24.18 -21.94
CA PHE A 490 -9.78 24.95 -23.15
C PHE A 490 -8.63 25.95 -22.95
N SER A 491 -8.43 26.47 -21.74
CA SER A 491 -7.37 27.46 -21.44
C SER A 491 -5.95 26.89 -21.62
N HIS A 492 -5.79 25.56 -21.57
CA HIS A 492 -4.51 24.90 -21.84
C HIS A 492 -4.17 24.71 -23.32
N THR A 493 -5.09 24.99 -24.25
CA THR A 493 -4.75 25.02 -25.69
C THR A 493 -4.13 26.34 -26.15
N GLU A 494 -4.32 27.43 -25.40
CA GLU A 494 -3.70 28.73 -25.72
C GLU A 494 -2.22 28.82 -25.30
N ASP A 495 -1.78 28.08 -24.27
CA ASP A 495 -0.38 28.12 -23.83
C ASP A 495 0.56 27.35 -24.78
N TYR A 496 0.05 26.32 -25.47
CA TYR A 496 0.77 25.67 -26.58
C TYR A 496 0.89 26.57 -27.81
N SER A 497 -0.06 27.48 -28.03
CA SER A 497 -0.02 28.44 -29.14
C SER A 497 1.06 29.50 -28.92
N LEU A 498 1.19 30.05 -27.71
CA LEU A 498 2.22 31.02 -27.36
C LEU A 498 3.64 30.43 -27.45
N LYS A 499 3.86 29.19 -26.99
CA LYS A 499 5.13 28.49 -27.17
C LYS A 499 5.49 28.26 -28.64
N ASN A 500 4.51 27.86 -29.47
CA ASN A 500 4.73 27.65 -30.89
C ASN A 500 4.99 28.97 -31.65
N ILE A 501 4.34 30.06 -31.26
CA ILE A 501 4.59 31.41 -31.79
C ILE A 501 6.00 31.88 -31.40
N TYR A 502 6.44 31.65 -30.17
CA TYR A 502 7.81 31.97 -29.74
C TYR A 502 8.86 31.15 -30.50
N ILE A 503 8.64 29.85 -30.68
CA ILE A 503 9.53 28.98 -31.47
C ILE A 503 9.57 29.43 -32.93
N ALA A 504 8.43 29.77 -33.53
CA ALA A 504 8.36 30.28 -34.90
C ALA A 504 9.11 31.62 -35.05
N MET A 505 8.95 32.56 -34.12
CA MET A 505 9.71 33.81 -34.09
C MET A 505 11.22 33.55 -33.94
N LEU A 506 11.62 32.60 -33.11
CA LEU A 506 13.04 32.23 -32.92
C LEU A 506 13.64 31.64 -34.20
N ILE A 507 12.92 30.74 -34.87
CA ILE A 507 13.32 30.16 -36.17
C ILE A 507 13.44 31.25 -37.22
N GLN A 508 12.48 32.18 -37.27
CA GLN A 508 12.49 33.28 -38.24
C GLN A 508 13.66 34.24 -38.00
N MET A 509 13.99 34.53 -36.74
CA MET A 509 15.17 35.31 -36.36
C MET A 509 16.47 34.61 -36.75
N VAL A 510 16.58 33.29 -36.53
CA VAL A 510 17.75 32.50 -36.93
C VAL A 510 17.90 32.48 -38.45
N LEU A 511 16.81 32.29 -39.20
CA LEU A 511 16.84 32.35 -40.66
C LEU A 511 17.26 33.73 -41.17
N LEU A 512 16.76 34.81 -40.56
CA LEU A 512 17.15 36.18 -40.91
C LEU A 512 18.65 36.41 -40.66
N MET A 513 19.17 35.93 -39.53
CA MET A 513 20.59 35.99 -39.20
C MET A 513 21.44 35.17 -40.18
N CYS A 514 20.97 33.99 -40.61
CA CYS A 514 21.64 33.19 -41.63
C CYS A 514 21.66 33.92 -42.99
N VAL A 515 20.57 34.56 -43.40
CA VAL A 515 20.52 35.33 -44.66
C VAL A 515 21.46 36.53 -44.60
N LEU A 516 21.54 37.23 -43.47
CA LEU A 516 22.49 38.34 -43.28
C LEU A 516 23.95 37.84 -43.30
N PHE A 517 24.24 36.70 -42.69
CA PHE A 517 25.58 36.09 -42.74
C PHE A 517 25.98 35.63 -44.15
N ILE A 518 25.06 35.03 -44.89
CA ILE A 518 25.28 34.61 -46.28
C ILE A 518 25.41 35.82 -47.20
N GLY A 519 24.58 36.85 -47.00
CA GLY A 519 24.64 38.11 -47.74
C GLY A 519 25.96 38.85 -47.55
N ASN A 520 26.48 38.91 -46.33
CA ASN A 520 27.80 39.49 -46.06
C ASN A 520 28.95 38.69 -46.71
N LYS A 521 28.86 37.35 -46.76
CA LYS A 521 29.85 36.56 -47.50
C LYS A 521 29.77 36.77 -49.02
N TYR A 522 28.59 37.03 -49.57
CA TYR A 522 28.42 37.28 -51.00
C TYR A 522 28.92 38.67 -51.41
N PHE A 523 28.71 39.69 -50.57
CA PHE A 523 29.19 41.05 -50.84
C PHE A 523 30.70 41.23 -50.66
N SER A 524 31.36 40.45 -49.80
CA SER A 524 32.83 40.45 -49.71
C SER A 524 33.53 39.68 -50.83
N ALA A 525 32.79 39.01 -51.74
CA ALA A 525 33.38 38.24 -52.85
C ALA A 525 33.37 38.99 -54.21
N GLN A 526 32.81 40.20 -54.28
CA GLN A 526 32.82 41.04 -55.50
C GLN A 526 33.70 42.29 -55.32
N SER A 527 34.99 42.08 -55.10
CA SER A 527 36.00 43.11 -55.36
C SER A 527 37.30 42.48 -55.84
N ASN A 528 37.34 42.07 -57.11
CA ASN A 528 38.56 42.10 -57.93
C ASN A 528 38.26 41.77 -59.41
N PRO A 529 38.54 42.68 -60.36
CA PRO A 529 38.55 42.38 -61.78
C PRO A 529 39.98 42.38 -62.36
N GLN A 530 40.38 41.30 -63.03
CA GLN A 530 41.45 41.23 -64.06
C GLN A 530 41.51 39.76 -64.55
N SER A 531 41.03 39.45 -65.75
CA SER A 531 41.66 39.56 -67.08
C SER A 531 42.39 38.28 -67.49
N ASP A 532 42.22 37.93 -68.77
CA ASP A 532 42.94 36.94 -69.59
C ASP A 532 42.42 35.49 -69.48
N ALA A 533 41.62 35.02 -70.44
CA ALA A 533 41.92 34.66 -71.83
C ALA A 533 42.59 33.29 -71.99
N ALA A 534 41.96 32.50 -72.87
CA ALA A 534 42.57 31.54 -73.80
C ALA A 534 42.65 30.04 -73.43
N LEU A 535 42.03 29.29 -74.36
CA LEU A 535 42.40 27.98 -74.91
C LEU A 535 41.94 26.67 -74.24
N LEU A 536 40.90 26.10 -74.85
CA LEU A 536 40.94 24.85 -75.64
C LEU A 536 41.91 23.74 -75.15
N SER A 537 41.35 22.62 -74.68
CA SER A 537 41.11 21.41 -75.52
C SER A 537 41.19 20.09 -74.75
N ARG A 538 40.30 19.18 -75.15
CA ARG A 538 40.40 17.71 -75.16
C ARG A 538 40.45 16.95 -73.81
N GLY A 539 39.52 15.99 -73.70
CA GLY A 539 39.59 14.84 -72.77
C GLY A 539 40.76 13.88 -73.10
N PRO A 540 40.74 12.59 -72.70
CA PRO A 540 39.57 11.77 -72.37
C PRO A 540 39.73 10.83 -71.14
N SER A 541 38.61 10.16 -70.80
CA SER A 541 38.48 8.75 -70.39
C SER A 541 39.39 8.12 -69.32
N LYS A 542 38.70 7.69 -68.25
CA LYS A 542 38.72 6.35 -67.60
C LYS A 542 39.91 5.97 -66.70
N PRO A 543 39.75 4.97 -65.80
CA PRO A 543 38.60 4.07 -65.57
C PRO A 543 37.61 4.54 -64.50
#